data_AF-A0A6I3WL21-F1
#
_entry.id   AF-A0A6I3WL21-F1
#
_cell.length_a   1.000
_cell.length_b   1.000
_cell.length_c   1.000
_cell.angle_alpha   90.00
_cell.angle_beta   90.00
_cell.angle_gamma   90.00
#
_symmetry.space_group_name_H-M   'P 1'
#
loop_
_entity.id
_entity.type
_entity.pdbx_description
1 polymer ?
#
loop_
_entity_poly.entity_id
_entity_poly.type
_entity_poly.pdbx_seq_one_letter_code
_entity_poly.pdbx_strand_id
1 'polypeptide(L)' 'MSFERPAPDLTKLLAAWQEWETGEQTPGRVLADLKKSGLGDVLKQLIDEGWVPSVPAV' A
#
# COMPACT_ATOMS: atom_id res chain seq x y z
N MET A 1 -6.86 -20.52 17.20
CA MET A 1 -7.70 -19.83 16.20
C MET A 1 -6.77 -19.14 15.22
N SER A 2 -6.80 -19.53 13.95
CA SER A 2 -5.95 -18.93 12.93
C SER A 2 -6.52 -17.57 12.58
N PHE A 3 -5.86 -16.50 13.03
CA PHE A 3 -6.14 -15.16 12.53
C PHE A 3 -5.64 -15.11 11.08
N GLU A 4 -6.54 -15.32 10.13
CA GLU A 4 -6.25 -14.97 8.74
C GLU A 4 -6.17 -13.45 8.64
N ARG A 5 -5.01 -12.95 8.22
CA ARG A 5 -4.88 -11.54 7.90
C ARG A 5 -5.73 -11.27 6.66
N PRO A 6 -6.56 -10.22 6.67
CA PRO A 6 -7.31 -9.83 5.49
C PRO A 6 -6.33 -9.56 4.33
N ALA A 7 -6.75 -9.92 3.11
CA ALA A 7 -5.97 -9.65 1.92
C ALA A 7 -5.67 -8.14 1.80
N PRO A 8 -4.50 -7.77 1.24
CA PRO A 8 -4.19 -6.37 0.98
C PRO A 8 -5.21 -5.70 0.08
N ASP A 9 -5.47 -4.42 0.31
CA ASP A 9 -6.42 -3.62 -0.46
C ASP A 9 -5.68 -2.51 -1.21
N LEU A 10 -5.38 -2.75 -2.48
CA LEU A 10 -4.63 -1.83 -3.32
C LEU A 10 -5.33 -0.48 -3.50
N THR A 11 -6.66 -0.46 -3.51
CA THR A 11 -7.44 0.78 -3.64
C THR A 11 -7.30 1.64 -2.40
N LYS A 12 -7.34 1.03 -1.21
CA LYS A 12 -7.09 1.76 0.05
C LYS A 12 -5.66 2.25 0.17
N LEU A 13 -4.68 1.48 -0.34
CA LEU A 13 -3.29 1.92 -0.37
C LEU A 13 -3.11 3.18 -1.23
N LEU A 14 -3.69 3.18 -2.43
CA LEU A 14 -3.62 4.33 -3.32
C LEU A 14 -4.34 5.55 -2.73
N ALA A 15 -5.54 5.36 -2.17
CA ALA A 15 -6.28 6.46 -1.54
C ALA A 15 -5.50 7.08 -0.37
N ALA A 16 -4.93 6.26 0.53
CA ALA A 16 -4.13 6.75 1.64
C ALA A 16 -2.88 7.52 1.17
N TRP A 17 -2.27 7.10 0.06
CA TRP A 17 -1.17 7.83 -0.56
C TRP A 17 -1.60 9.18 -1.14
N GLN A 18 -2.74 9.22 -1.84
CA GLN A 18 -3.28 10.45 -2.42
C GLN A 18 -3.62 11.49 -1.34
N GLU A 19 -4.23 11.06 -0.23
CA GLU A 19 -4.52 11.93 0.92
C GLU A 19 -3.26 12.56 1.54
N TRP A 20 -2.12 11.87 1.44
CA TRP A 20 -0.83 12.42 1.84
C TRP A 20 -0.31 13.45 0.84
N GLU A 21 -0.38 13.15 -0.46
CA GLU A 21 0.09 14.04 -1.52
C GLU A 21 -0.73 15.35 -1.57
N THR A 22 -2.03 15.30 -1.28
CA THR A 22 -2.89 16.49 -1.20
C THR A 22 -2.75 17.24 0.12
N GLY A 23 -2.07 16.66 1.12
CA GLY A 23 -1.94 17.23 2.47
C GLY A 23 -3.20 17.13 3.33
N GLU A 24 -4.18 16.33 2.91
CA GLU A 24 -5.43 16.09 3.66
C GLU A 24 -5.21 15.30 4.95
N GLN A 25 -4.17 14.45 4.99
CA GLN A 25 -3.84 13.65 6.16
C GLN A 25 -2.40 13.84 6.65
N THR A 26 -2.23 13.64 7.96
CA THR A 26 -0.90 13.68 8.58
C THR A 26 -0.06 12.46 8.18
N PRO A 27 1.29 12.59 8.10
CA PRO A 27 2.16 11.47 7.74
C PRO A 27 1.98 10.24 8.66
N GLY A 28 1.81 10.45 9.96
CA GLY A 28 1.60 9.37 10.92
C GLY A 28 0.31 8.60 10.67
N ARG A 29 -0.76 9.30 10.24
CA ARG A 29 -2.04 8.67 9.91
C ARG A 29 -1.94 7.86 8.62
N VAL A 30 -1.35 8.44 7.58
CA VAL A 30 -1.13 7.78 6.28
C VAL A 30 -0.33 6.49 6.46
N LEU A 31 0.77 6.52 7.22
CA LEU A 31 1.57 5.33 7.49
C LEU A 31 0.78 4.23 8.21
N ALA A 32 -0.12 4.60 9.12
CA ALA A 32 -1.00 3.64 9.79
C ALA A 32 -2.00 3.00 8.81
N ASP A 33 -2.61 3.80 7.93
CA ASP A 33 -3.59 3.34 6.94
C ASP A 33 -2.93 2.49 5.84
N LEU A 34 -1.72 2.83 5.40
CA LEU A 34 -0.90 2.00 4.49
C LEU A 34 -0.55 0.64 5.11
N LYS A 35 -0.09 0.63 6.37
CA LYS A 35 0.20 -0.61 7.10
C LYS A 35 -1.06 -1.47 7.25
N LYS A 36 -2.18 -0.86 7.65
CA LYS A 36 -3.46 -1.54 7.85
C LYS A 36 -4.00 -2.14 6.56
N SER A 37 -3.78 -1.47 5.43
CA SER A 37 -4.24 -1.91 4.11
C SER A 37 -3.29 -2.93 3.44
N GLY A 38 -2.22 -3.34 4.12
CA GLY A 38 -1.37 -4.45 3.69
C GLY A 38 -0.21 -4.07 2.77
N LEU A 39 0.29 -2.82 2.81
CA LEU A 39 1.40 -2.39 1.93
C LEU A 39 2.62 -3.33 1.99
N GLY A 40 2.97 -3.79 3.19
CA GLY A 40 4.11 -4.69 3.37
C GLY A 40 3.95 -6.03 2.66
N ASP A 41 2.74 -6.58 2.66
CA ASP A 41 2.44 -7.86 2.00
C ASP A 41 2.46 -7.70 0.48
N VAL A 42 1.95 -6.56 -0.04
CA VAL A 42 2.02 -6.21 -1.48
C VAL A 42 3.47 -6.09 -1.93
N LEU A 43 4.30 -5.34 -1.21
CA LEU A 43 5.72 -5.19 -1.55
C LEU A 43 6.45 -6.53 -1.53
N LYS A 44 6.16 -7.37 -0.53
CA LYS A 44 6.71 -8.72 -0.45
C LYS A 44 6.30 -9.57 -1.66
N GLN A 45 5.02 -9.55 -2.02
CA GLN A 45 4.52 -10.28 -3.17
C GLN A 45 5.20 -9.82 -4.48
N LEU A 46 5.31 -8.51 -4.70
CA LEU A 46 5.98 -7.97 -5.89
C LEU A 46 7.45 -8.39 -5.98
N ILE A 47 8.16 -8.41 -4.85
CA ILE A 47 9.54 -8.92 -4.78
C ILE A 47 9.58 -10.41 -5.12
N ASP A 48 8.70 -11.21 -4.52
CA ASP A 48 8.64 -12.66 -4.72
C ASP A 48 8.26 -13.02 -6.18
N GLU A 49 7.49 -12.16 -6.85
CA GLU A 49 7.11 -12.28 -8.28
C GLU A 49 8.20 -11.74 -9.23
N GLY A 50 9.26 -11.12 -8.72
CA GLY A 50 10.30 -10.49 -9.55
C GLY A 50 9.79 -9.28 -10.34
N TRP A 51 8.72 -8.65 -9.87
CA TRP A 51 8.13 -7.49 -10.53
C TRP A 51 9.10 -6.31 -10.52
N VAL A 52 9.20 -5.63 -11.65
CA VAL A 52 9.94 -4.37 -11.80
C VAL A 52 9.00 -3.29 -12.31
N PRO A 53 9.10 -2.05 -11.81
CA PRO A 53 8.28 -0.96 -12.32
C PRO A 53 8.50 -0.77 -13.82
N SER A 54 7.45 -0.96 -14.61
CA SER A 54 7.43 -0.46 -15.98
C SER A 54 7.27 1.05 -15.90
N VAL A 55 8.33 1.81 -16.19
CA VAL A 55 8.21 3.26 -16.35
C VAL A 55 7.19 3.49 -17.48
N PRO A 56 6.02 4.09 -17.21
CA PRO A 56 5.12 4.46 -18.29
C PRO A 56 5.87 5.46 -19.18
N ALA A 57 5.90 5.21 -20.49
CA ALA A 57 6.47 6.17 -21.44
C ALA A 57 5.75 7.51 -21.24
N VAL A 58 6.53 8.54 -20.91
CA VAL A 58 6.08 9.91 -20.67
C VAL A 58 5.49 10.51 -21.92
#